data_AF-A0A653P4K5-F1
#
_entry.id   AF-A0A653P4K5-F1
#
_cell.length_a   1.000
_cell.length_b   1.000
_cell.length_c   1.000
_cell.angle_alpha   90.00
_cell.angle_beta   90.00
_cell.angle_gamma   90.00
#
_symmetry.space_group_name_H-M   'P 1'
#
loop_
_entity.id
_entity.type
_entity.pdbx_description
1 polymer ?
#
loop_
_entity_poly.entity_id
_entity_poly.type
_entity_poly.pdbx_seq_one_letter_code
_entity_poly.pdbx_strand_id
1 'polypeptide(L)'
;MRFWLLMLGGLLIWAAHFLGLYLLSSTSDVARDDAGAWNGAGLGFSLICLIAIAGLCWRCIVWLRTKPTDETRAFGLRLGVAGGLLGGIGVVFQTLMLLTPA
;
A
#
# COMPACT_ATOMS: atom_id res chain seq x y z
N MET A 1 -15.15 -7.11 -12.30
CA MET A 1 -13.83 -7.34 -11.66
C MET A 1 -13.00 -6.06 -11.48
N ARG A 2 -12.75 -5.26 -12.52
CA ARG A 2 -11.87 -4.06 -12.43
C ARG A 2 -12.27 -3.03 -11.37
N PHE A 3 -13.58 -2.84 -11.16
CA PHE A 3 -14.07 -1.92 -10.11
C PHE A 3 -13.78 -2.42 -8.69
N TRP A 4 -13.90 -3.73 -8.44
CA TRP A 4 -13.57 -4.34 -7.15
C TRP A 4 -12.10 -4.19 -6.79
N LEU A 5 -11.20 -4.35 -7.77
CA LEU A 5 -9.77 -4.10 -7.60
C LEU A 5 -9.47 -2.65 -7.22
N LEU A 6 -10.26 -1.70 -7.72
CA LEU A 6 -10.11 -0.29 -7.41
C LEU A 6 -10.63 0.02 -6.00
N MET A 7 -11.76 -0.58 -5.63
CA MET A 7 -12.40 -0.45 -4.32
C MET A 7 -11.57 -1.05 -3.18
N LEU A 8 -10.95 -2.21 -3.41
CA LEU A 8 -10.12 -2.90 -2.41
C LEU A 8 -8.62 -2.65 -2.63
N GLY A 9 -8.25 -1.82 -3.61
CA GLY A 9 -6.87 -1.68 -4.06
C GLY A 9 -5.92 -1.25 -2.96
N GLY A 10 -6.33 -0.35 -2.08
CA GLY A 10 -5.52 0.09 -0.94
C GLY A 10 -5.16 -1.05 0.02
N LEU A 11 -6.14 -1.92 0.31
CA LEU A 11 -5.95 -3.09 1.16
C LEU A 11 -5.10 -4.16 0.48
N LEU A 12 -5.28 -4.34 -0.84
CA LEU A 12 -4.46 -5.26 -1.63
C LEU A 12 -2.99 -4.82 -1.69
N ILE A 13 -2.74 -3.53 -1.89
CA ILE A 13 -1.37 -2.98 -1.87
C ILE A 13 -0.76 -3.17 -0.49
N TRP A 14 -1.50 -2.91 0.59
CA TRP A 14 -1.04 -3.15 1.95
C TRP A 14 -0.72 -4.62 2.22
N ALA A 15 -1.57 -5.56 1.80
CA ALA A 15 -1.31 -6.99 1.94
C ALA A 15 -0.07 -7.43 1.16
N ALA A 16 0.11 -6.94 -0.07
CA ALA A 16 1.30 -7.19 -0.87
C ALA A 16 2.55 -6.59 -0.24
N HIS A 17 2.44 -5.41 0.36
CA HIS A 17 3.53 -4.77 1.10
C HIS A 17 3.97 -5.63 2.29
N PHE A 18 3.02 -6.08 3.12
CA PHE A 18 3.30 -6.94 4.27
C PHE A 18 4.00 -8.24 3.85
N LEU A 19 3.48 -8.92 2.82
CA LEU A 19 4.08 -10.13 2.28
C LEU A 19 5.48 -9.86 1.71
N GLY A 20 5.68 -8.76 1.00
CA GLY A 20 6.97 -8.39 0.43
C GLY A 20 8.03 -8.12 1.50
N LEU A 21 7.69 -7.38 2.56
CA LEU A 21 8.60 -7.16 3.69
C LEU A 21 8.94 -8.48 4.42
N TYR A 22 7.94 -9.35 4.61
CA TYR A 22 8.16 -10.66 5.20
C TYR A 22 9.14 -11.50 4.38
N LEU A 23 8.98 -11.53 3.05
CA LEU A 23 9.88 -12.25 2.16
C LEU A 23 11.29 -11.66 2.18
N LEU A 24 11.43 -10.33 2.11
CA LEU A 24 12.73 -9.65 2.19
C LEU A 24 13.46 -9.99 3.49
N SER A 25 12.76 -9.95 4.62
CA SER A 25 13.31 -10.33 5.93
C SER A 25 13.70 -11.80 5.99
N SER A 26 12.89 -12.68 5.39
CA SER A 26 13.19 -14.12 5.36
C SER A 26 14.43 -14.41 4.51
N THR A 27 14.58 -13.72 3.38
CA THR A 27 15.74 -13.87 2.50
C THR A 27 17.01 -13.29 3.12
N SER A 28 16.94 -12.16 3.83
CA SER A 28 18.10 -11.59 4.51
C SER A 28 18.62 -12.51 5.61
N ASP A 29 17.72 -13.15 6.36
CA ASP A 29 18.08 -14.09 7.43
C ASP A 29 18.78 -15.34 6.88
N VAL A 30 18.28 -15.89 5.77
CA VAL A 30 18.90 -17.04 5.10
C VAL A 30 20.22 -16.68 4.43
N ALA A 31 20.33 -15.49 3.84
CA ALA A 31 21.52 -15.05 3.12
C ALA A 31 22.71 -14.69 4.03
N ARG A 32 22.47 -14.47 5.35
CA ARG A 32 23.47 -13.96 6.31
C ARG A 32 24.19 -12.70 5.79
N ASP A 33 23.45 -11.88 5.07
CA ASP A 33 23.98 -10.80 4.26
C ASP A 33 23.88 -9.44 4.98
N ASP A 34 24.51 -8.42 4.40
CA ASP A 34 24.69 -7.11 5.01
C ASP A 34 23.34 -6.43 5.31
N ALA A 35 23.00 -6.29 6.60
CA ALA A 35 21.69 -5.84 7.07
C ALA A 35 21.26 -4.48 6.50
N GLY A 36 22.23 -3.61 6.16
CA GLY A 36 21.97 -2.29 5.58
C GLY A 36 21.38 -2.32 4.17
N ALA A 37 21.83 -3.22 3.30
CA ALA A 37 21.36 -3.31 1.92
C ALA A 37 19.90 -3.81 1.86
N TRP A 38 19.56 -4.80 2.70
CA TRP A 38 18.21 -5.35 2.81
C TRP A 38 17.21 -4.36 3.41
N ASN A 39 17.64 -3.56 4.40
CA ASN A 39 16.84 -2.45 4.90
C ASN A 39 16.58 -1.40 3.81
N GLY A 40 17.59 -1.04 3.02
CA GLY A 40 17.43 -0.13 1.88
C GLY A 40 16.42 -0.65 0.84
N ALA A 41 16.46 -1.94 0.52
CA ALA A 41 15.49 -2.59 -0.36
C ALA A 41 14.06 -2.54 0.21
N GLY A 42 13.91 -2.82 1.51
CA GLY A 42 12.63 -2.71 2.23
C GLY A 42 12.06 -1.29 2.15
N LEU A 43 12.87 -0.27 2.41
CA LEU A 43 12.46 1.14 2.32
C LEU A 43 12.05 1.55 0.90
N GLY A 44 12.83 1.13 -0.11
CA GLY A 44 12.50 1.38 -1.52
C GLY A 44 11.17 0.74 -1.90
N PHE A 45 10.93 -0.50 -1.49
CA PHE A 45 9.68 -1.20 -1.72
C PHE A 45 8.50 -0.52 -1.02
N SER A 46 8.66 -0.13 0.26
CA SER A 46 7.65 0.63 0.99
C SER A 46 7.28 1.94 0.30
N LEU A 47 8.27 2.69 -0.21
CA LEU A 47 8.04 3.93 -0.94
C LEU A 47 7.21 3.71 -2.21
N ILE A 48 7.51 2.66 -2.97
CA ILE A 48 6.73 2.27 -4.16
C ILE A 48 5.28 1.98 -3.78
N CYS A 49 5.04 1.25 -2.69
CA CYS A 49 3.69 0.97 -2.19
C CYS A 49 2.94 2.24 -1.79
N LEU A 50 3.59 3.19 -1.11
CA LEU A 50 2.99 4.47 -0.76
C LEU A 50 2.62 5.30 -2.00
N ILE A 51 3.49 5.35 -3.00
CA ILE A 51 3.21 6.03 -4.27
C ILE A 51 2.01 5.38 -4.97
N ALA A 52 1.94 4.05 -4.99
CA ALA A 52 0.81 3.33 -5.58
C ALA A 52 -0.51 3.62 -4.86
N ILE A 53 -0.51 3.65 -3.53
CA ILE A 53 -1.68 4.02 -2.71
C ILE A 53 -2.09 5.46 -2.98
N ALA A 54 -1.14 6.40 -2.98
CA ALA A 54 -1.42 7.81 -3.26
C ALA A 54 -2.04 7.99 -4.67
N GLY A 55 -1.49 7.31 -5.69
CA GLY A 55 -2.02 7.31 -7.04
C GLY A 55 -3.43 6.72 -7.14
N LEU A 56 -3.72 5.65 -6.38
CA LEU A 56 -5.05 5.06 -6.30
C LEU A 56 -6.05 6.02 -5.64
N CYS A 57 -5.72 6.58 -4.48
CA CYS A 57 -6.56 7.56 -3.78
C CYS A 57 -6.83 8.79 -4.64
N TRP A 58 -5.80 9.33 -5.29
CA TRP A 58 -5.91 10.45 -6.21
C TRP A 58 -6.91 10.16 -7.33
N ARG A 59 -6.78 9.00 -7.99
CA ARG A 59 -7.73 8.57 -9.04
C ARG A 59 -9.17 8.48 -8.53
N CYS A 60 -9.38 7.89 -7.35
CA CYS A 60 -10.71 7.80 -6.74
C CYS A 60 -11.31 9.18 -6.48
N ILE A 61 -10.52 10.11 -5.94
CA ILE A 61 -10.94 11.48 -5.63
C ILE A 61 -11.29 12.24 -6.92
N VAL A 62 -10.45 12.14 -7.96
CA VAL A 62 -10.71 12.79 -9.26
C VAL A 62 -12.03 12.28 -9.85
N TRP A 63 -12.31 10.98 -9.79
CA TRP A 63 -13.57 10.41 -10.30
C TRP A 63 -14.78 10.72 -9.42
N LEU A 64 -14.60 10.92 -8.12
CA LEU A 64 -15.69 11.43 -7.27
C LEU A 64 -16.06 12.87 -7.64
N ARG A 65 -15.08 13.69 -8.01
CA ARG A 65 -15.30 15.08 -8.43
C ARG A 65 -16.07 15.20 -9.74
N THR A 66 -16.06 14.19 -10.61
CA THR A 66 -16.88 14.17 -11.83
C THR A 66 -18.36 13.89 -11.57
N LYS A 67 -18.80 13.86 -10.30
CA LYS A 67 -20.19 13.67 -9.85
C LYS A 67 -20.86 12.46 -10.53
N PRO A 68 -20.40 11.23 -10.24
CA PRO A 68 -21.01 10.02 -10.79
C PRO A 68 -22.49 9.98 -10.43
N THR A 69 -23.33 9.71 -11.44
CA THR A 69 -24.79 9.60 -11.32
C THR A 69 -25.25 8.31 -10.61
N ASP A 70 -24.37 7.31 -10.55
CA ASP A 70 -24.59 6.04 -9.86
C ASP A 70 -24.05 6.10 -8.42
N GLU A 71 -24.95 5.98 -7.45
CA GLU A 71 -24.63 5.99 -6.01
C GLU A 71 -23.73 4.82 -5.59
N THR A 72 -23.90 3.64 -6.20
CA THR A 72 -23.06 2.45 -5.92
C THR A 72 -21.63 2.72 -6.32
N ARG A 73 -21.45 3.39 -7.45
CA ARG A 73 -20.13 3.77 -7.96
C ARG A 73 -19.48 4.84 -7.08
N ALA A 74 -20.25 5.82 -6.61
CA ALA A 74 -19.79 6.82 -5.65
C ALA A 74 -19.35 6.17 -4.32
N PHE A 75 -20.15 5.23 -3.81
CA PHE A 75 -19.81 4.46 -2.61
C PHE A 75 -18.50 3.68 -2.78
N GLY A 76 -18.35 2.91 -3.85
CA GLY A 76 -17.12 2.13 -4.07
C GLY A 76 -15.87 3.01 -4.25
N LEU A 77 -15.99 4.21 -4.81
CA LEU A 77 -14.86 5.16 -4.87
C LEU A 77 -14.50 5.71 -3.48
N ARG A 78 -15.49 6.02 -2.63
CA ARG A 78 -15.24 6.42 -1.25
C ARG A 78 -14.59 5.29 -0.45
N LEU A 79 -15.05 4.06 -0.65
CA LEU A 79 -14.46 2.88 -0.03
C LEU A 79 -13.02 2.64 -0.53
N GLY A 80 -12.74 2.89 -1.81
CA GLY A 80 -11.38 2.88 -2.36
C GLY A 80 -10.46 3.90 -1.70
N VAL A 81 -10.94 5.12 -1.45
CA VAL A 81 -10.18 6.13 -0.68
C VAL A 81 -9.96 5.69 0.75
N ALA A 82 -11.00 5.24 1.45
CA ALA A 82 -10.90 4.79 2.85
C ALA A 82 -9.94 3.60 2.99
N GLY A 83 -10.06 2.59 2.13
CA GLY A 83 -9.14 1.45 2.09
C GLY A 83 -7.71 1.85 1.72
N GLY A 84 -7.55 2.84 0.83
CA GLY A 84 -6.24 3.44 0.53
C GLY A 84 -5.61 4.13 1.73
N LEU A 85 -6.36 4.95 2.47
CA LEU A 85 -5.86 5.60 3.69
C LEU A 85 -5.49 4.58 4.77
N LEU A 86 -6.34 3.59 5.03
CA LEU A 86 -6.06 2.51 5.98
C LEU A 86 -4.82 1.72 5.58
N GLY A 87 -4.73 1.32 4.30
CA GLY A 87 -3.55 0.64 3.78
C GLY A 87 -2.29 1.51 3.89
N GLY A 88 -2.38 2.80 3.62
CA GLY A 88 -1.28 3.75 3.72
C GLY A 88 -0.76 3.88 5.15
N ILE A 89 -1.67 4.00 6.13
CA ILE A 89 -1.31 4.01 7.57
C ILE A 89 -0.59 2.70 7.92
N GLY A 90 -1.10 1.56 7.47
CA GLY A 90 -0.49 0.26 7.70
C GLY A 90 0.92 0.15 7.11
N VAL A 91 1.13 0.64 5.89
CA VAL A 91 2.45 0.70 5.25
C VAL A 91 3.40 1.59 6.06
N VAL A 92 2.99 2.82 6.39
CA VAL A 92 3.82 3.76 7.16
C VAL A 92 4.25 3.16 8.50
N PHE A 93 3.33 2.54 9.23
CA PHE A 93 3.64 1.92 10.51
C PHE A 93 4.64 0.76 10.37
N GLN A 94 4.47 -0.11 9.37
CA GLN A 94 5.40 -1.21 9.09
C GLN A 94 6.78 -0.71 8.63
N THR A 95 6.83 0.33 7.82
CA THR A 95 8.09 0.96 7.39
C THR A 95 8.82 1.65 8.56
N LEU A 96 8.08 2.24 9.51
CA LEU A 96 8.66 2.80 10.73
C LEU A 96 9.38 1.74 11.57
N MET A 97 8.83 0.53 11.67
CA MET A 97 9.45 -0.58 12.39
C MET A 97 10.77 -1.02 11.74
N LEU A 98 10.94 -0.88 10.42
CA LEU A 98 12.22 -1.11 9.74
C LEU A 98 13.29 -0.08 10.12
N LEU A 99 12.88 1.17 10.38
CA LEU A 99 13.79 2.26 10.75
C LEU A 99 14.14 2.28 12.24
N THR A 100 13.31 1.65 13.06
CA THR A 100 13.47 1.59 14.52
C THR A 100 13.48 0.14 14.98
N PRO A 101 14.49 -0.66 14.59
CA PRO A 101 14.64 -2.01 15.13
C PRO A 101 14.82 -1.91 16.65
N ALA A 102 13.91 -2.55 17.39
CA ALA A 102 13.97 -2.66 18.85
C ALA A 102 15.09 -3.59 19.31
#